data_AF-D4KC27-F1
#
_entry.id   AF-D4KC27-F1
#
_cell.length_a   1.000
_cell.length_b   1.000
_cell.length_c   1.000
_cell.angle_alpha   90.00
_cell.angle_beta   90.00
_cell.angle_gamma   90.00
#
_symmetry.space_group_name_H-M   'P 1'
#
loop_
_entity.id
_entity.type
_entity.pdbx_description
1 polymer ?
#
loop_
_entity_poly.entity_id
_entity_poly.type
_entity_poly.pdbx_seq_one_letter_code
_entity_poly.pdbx_strand_id
1 'polypeptide(L)'
;MYTFLINEDNTITASLTERIMQRSKLVDNLHFLADQTYKGVDISDYTVMLEYVLPVSKRYKTEFLQKSKDLYKNRLEYLLPFDTVLTSEAGDIEFQLTFIHVEMDSEGQTIQRVRKAGPGVVHIIPISKWSDLVPDEALSTLDQRIIALEALNKAMTDRFNTSLANKADNITYDEEHRIQLTSEGKPIGNAIKITTETVETEDGSMRVVPF
;
A
#
# COMPACT_ATOMS: atom_id res chain seq x y z
N MET A 1 -11.93 -14.01 10.39
CA MET A 1 -12.85 -13.96 9.24
C MET A 1 -14.27 -13.59 9.65
N TYR A 2 -14.74 -12.39 9.27
CA TYR A 2 -16.15 -11.99 9.39
C TYR A 2 -16.84 -12.17 8.03
N THR A 3 -17.94 -12.94 7.98
CA THR A 3 -18.59 -13.35 6.72
C THR A 3 -20.07 -13.06 6.67
N PHE A 4 -20.50 -12.38 5.62
CA PHE A 4 -21.89 -12.14 5.24
C PHE A 4 -22.32 -13.04 4.09
N LEU A 5 -23.55 -13.56 4.17
CA LEU A 5 -24.24 -14.26 3.09
C LEU A 5 -25.27 -13.34 2.46
N ILE A 6 -25.27 -13.24 1.14
CA ILE A 6 -26.26 -12.52 0.35
C ILE A 6 -27.29 -13.54 -0.14
N ASN A 7 -28.52 -13.42 0.38
CA ASN A 7 -29.58 -14.37 0.12
C ASN A 7 -30.37 -14.04 -1.15
N GLU A 8 -31.12 -15.01 -1.67
CA GLU A 8 -31.96 -14.84 -2.87
C GLU A 8 -33.11 -13.84 -2.68
N ASP A 9 -33.54 -13.58 -1.45
CA ASP A 9 -34.57 -12.59 -1.13
C ASP A 9 -34.01 -11.16 -0.98
N ASN A 10 -32.72 -10.97 -1.29
CA ASN A 10 -31.96 -9.72 -1.15
C ASN A 10 -31.68 -9.29 0.30
N THR A 11 -31.89 -10.18 1.27
CA THR A 11 -31.41 -9.97 2.63
C THR A 11 -29.92 -10.32 2.76
N ILE A 12 -29.29 -9.78 3.80
CA ILE A 12 -27.90 -10.05 4.15
C ILE A 12 -27.86 -10.67 5.55
N THR A 13 -27.18 -11.81 5.71
CA THR A 13 -27.07 -12.51 7.00
C THR A 13 -25.61 -12.65 7.39
N ALA A 14 -25.24 -12.27 8.62
CA ALA A 14 -23.93 -12.58 9.17
C ALA A 14 -23.86 -14.07 9.53
N SER A 15 -22.97 -14.82 8.88
CA SER A 15 -22.81 -16.28 9.07
C SER A 15 -21.66 -16.64 10.00
N LEU A 16 -20.57 -15.88 9.95
CA LEU A 16 -19.43 -15.98 10.83
C LEU A 16 -19.11 -14.58 11.34
N THR A 17 -19.18 -14.38 12.64
CA THR A 17 -18.94 -13.08 13.26
C THR A 17 -17.68 -13.14 14.11
N GLU A 18 -16.79 -12.18 13.90
CA GLU A 18 -15.64 -11.95 14.76
C GLU A 18 -15.68 -10.54 15.34
N ARG A 19 -14.90 -10.33 16.40
CA ARG A 19 -14.82 -9.05 17.09
C ARG A 19 -13.92 -8.10 16.31
N ILE A 20 -14.51 -7.10 15.65
CA ILE A 20 -13.76 -6.06 14.94
C ILE A 20 -13.54 -4.91 15.91
N MET A 21 -12.28 -4.68 16.29
CA MET A 21 -11.92 -3.59 17.20
C MET A 21 -11.76 -2.28 16.43
N GLN A 22 -12.17 -1.17 17.03
CA GLN A 22 -11.96 0.17 16.50
C GLN A 22 -10.46 0.43 16.21
N ARG A 23 -10.17 1.18 15.14
CA ARG A 23 -8.81 1.47 14.65
C ARG A 23 -8.01 0.24 14.22
N SER A 24 -8.66 -0.90 13.97
CA SER A 24 -8.00 -2.07 13.35
C SER A 24 -7.76 -1.81 11.87
N LYS A 25 -6.56 -2.15 11.39
CA LYS A 25 -6.17 -1.92 9.99
C LYS A 25 -5.45 -3.13 9.42
N LEU A 26 -5.93 -3.63 8.28
CA LEU A 26 -5.30 -4.64 7.42
C LEU A 26 -4.95 -5.96 8.13
N VAL A 27 -5.64 -6.26 9.23
CA VAL A 27 -5.44 -7.50 9.99
C VAL A 27 -6.32 -8.65 9.47
N ASP A 28 -7.44 -8.32 8.81
CA ASP A 28 -8.41 -9.27 8.26
C ASP A 28 -9.32 -8.55 7.22
N ASN A 29 -10.28 -9.26 6.63
CA ASN A 29 -11.23 -8.74 5.64
C ASN A 29 -12.69 -9.02 6.07
N LEU A 30 -13.62 -8.21 5.59
CA LEU A 30 -15.03 -8.60 5.46
C LEU A 30 -15.19 -9.46 4.21
N HIS A 31 -15.84 -10.61 4.39
CA HIS A 31 -16.15 -11.55 3.32
C HIS A 31 -17.64 -11.47 3.00
N PHE A 32 -17.99 -11.35 1.73
CA PHE A 32 -19.35 -11.31 1.23
C PHE A 32 -19.54 -12.45 0.24
N LEU A 33 -20.43 -13.39 0.56
CA LEU A 33 -20.69 -14.57 -0.26
C LEU A 33 -22.04 -14.46 -0.95
N ALA A 34 -22.04 -14.55 -2.28
CA ALA A 34 -23.25 -14.57 -3.10
C ALA A 34 -23.31 -15.85 -3.93
N ASP A 35 -24.51 -16.32 -4.24
CA ASP A 35 -24.68 -17.41 -5.22
C ASP A 35 -24.22 -16.95 -6.62
N GLN A 36 -23.76 -17.90 -7.43
CA GLN A 36 -23.29 -17.61 -8.79
C GLN A 36 -24.42 -17.14 -9.71
N THR A 37 -25.65 -17.58 -9.42
CA THR A 37 -26.84 -17.22 -10.18
C THR A 37 -27.87 -16.53 -9.28
N TYR A 38 -28.59 -15.56 -9.84
CA TYR A 38 -29.72 -14.91 -9.20
C TYR A 38 -30.94 -14.94 -10.12
N LYS A 39 -32.02 -15.59 -9.69
CA LYS A 39 -33.26 -15.76 -10.47
C LYS A 39 -33.00 -16.27 -11.91
N GLY A 40 -32.05 -17.19 -12.06
CA GLY A 40 -31.67 -17.79 -13.35
C GLY A 40 -30.68 -16.96 -14.18
N VAL A 41 -30.23 -15.80 -13.71
CA VAL A 41 -29.20 -14.98 -14.36
C VAL A 41 -27.85 -15.25 -13.71
N ASP A 42 -26.82 -15.53 -14.51
CA ASP A 42 -25.43 -15.58 -14.03
C ASP A 42 -24.99 -14.18 -13.59
N ILE A 43 -24.54 -14.05 -12.35
CA ILE A 43 -24.08 -12.80 -11.76
C ILE A 43 -22.57 -12.77 -11.52
N SER A 44 -21.83 -13.74 -12.07
CA SER A 44 -20.38 -13.85 -11.91
C SER A 44 -19.65 -12.58 -12.38
N ASP A 45 -20.11 -11.93 -13.44
CA ASP A 45 -19.43 -10.75 -14.01
C ASP A 45 -19.96 -9.42 -13.46
N TYR A 46 -20.69 -9.45 -12.35
CA TYR A 46 -21.17 -8.24 -11.70
C TYR A 46 -20.08 -7.62 -10.83
N THR A 47 -19.94 -6.30 -10.95
CA THR A 47 -19.17 -5.49 -10.01
C THR A 47 -20.03 -5.21 -8.79
N VAL A 48 -19.45 -5.31 -7.59
CA VAL A 48 -20.19 -5.09 -6.33
C VAL A 48 -19.66 -3.87 -5.63
N MET A 49 -20.56 -2.93 -5.34
CA MET A 49 -20.31 -1.73 -4.56
C MET A 49 -20.96 -1.87 -3.19
N LEU A 50 -20.19 -1.59 -2.14
CA LEU A 50 -20.65 -1.42 -0.78
C LEU A 50 -20.93 0.06 -0.52
N GLU A 51 -22.07 0.35 0.09
CA GLU A 51 -22.45 1.68 0.55
C GLU A 51 -22.78 1.61 2.03
N TYR A 52 -22.18 2.48 2.84
CA TYR A 52 -22.36 2.47 4.29
C TYR A 52 -22.27 3.87 4.89
N VAL A 53 -22.74 3.99 6.13
CA VAL A 53 -22.70 5.24 6.90
C VAL A 53 -21.96 4.99 8.21
N LEU A 54 -21.00 5.87 8.53
CA LEU A 54 -20.27 5.78 9.80
C LEU A 54 -21.19 6.06 11.01
N PRO A 55 -21.04 5.33 12.14
CA PRO A 55 -22.02 5.30 13.22
C PRO A 55 -22.14 6.63 13.97
N VAL A 56 -21.06 7.40 14.11
CA VAL A 56 -21.00 8.65 14.86
C VAL A 56 -21.08 9.87 13.93
N SER A 57 -20.15 9.98 12.97
CA SER A 57 -20.08 11.15 12.08
C SER A 57 -21.18 11.18 11.02
N LYS A 58 -21.89 10.06 10.82
CA LYS A 58 -22.91 9.87 9.78
C LYS A 58 -22.41 10.19 8.37
N ARG A 59 -21.10 10.07 8.14
CA ARG A 59 -20.49 10.25 6.83
C ARG A 59 -20.81 9.05 5.95
N TYR A 60 -21.37 9.33 4.77
CA TYR A 60 -21.61 8.33 3.72
C TYR A 60 -20.30 7.93 3.04
N LYS A 61 -20.16 6.65 2.75
CA LYS A 61 -18.99 6.03 2.13
C LYS A 61 -19.41 5.01 1.08
N THR A 62 -18.60 4.90 0.04
CA THR A 62 -18.77 3.91 -1.04
C THR A 62 -17.45 3.26 -1.35
N GLU A 63 -17.47 1.94 -1.53
CA GLU A 63 -16.28 1.15 -1.79
C GLU A 63 -16.60 0.00 -2.77
N PHE A 64 -15.73 -0.24 -3.74
CA PHE A 64 -15.85 -1.39 -4.63
C PHE A 64 -15.20 -2.61 -3.99
N LEU A 65 -15.93 -3.73 -3.95
CA LEU A 65 -15.44 -4.96 -3.37
C LEU A 65 -14.53 -5.70 -4.36
N GLN A 66 -13.50 -6.35 -3.83
CA GLN A 66 -12.60 -7.17 -4.63
C GLN A 66 -13.17 -8.59 -4.77
N LYS A 67 -13.55 -9.00 -5.98
CA LYS A 67 -13.96 -10.39 -6.25
C LYS A 67 -12.76 -11.34 -6.17
N SER A 68 -12.90 -12.45 -5.46
CA SER A 68 -11.91 -13.54 -5.45
C SER A 68 -11.85 -14.25 -6.81
N LYS A 69 -10.67 -14.80 -7.14
CA LYS A 69 -10.48 -15.56 -8.39
C LYS A 69 -11.24 -16.88 -8.39
N ASP A 70 -11.17 -17.59 -7.27
CA ASP A 70 -11.80 -18.88 -7.09
C ASP A 70 -13.08 -18.74 -6.27
N LEU A 71 -13.98 -19.71 -6.43
CA LEU A 71 -15.18 -19.80 -5.61
C LEU A 71 -14.82 -20.19 -4.17
N TYR A 72 -15.45 -19.54 -3.20
CA TYR A 72 -15.36 -19.94 -1.81
C TYR A 72 -16.63 -20.68 -1.41
N LYS A 73 -16.51 -21.95 -1.03
CA LYS A 73 -17.66 -22.81 -0.69
C LYS A 73 -18.75 -22.81 -1.79
N ASN A 74 -18.34 -22.92 -3.06
CA ASN A 74 -19.19 -22.86 -4.26
C ASN A 74 -19.97 -21.54 -4.47
N ARG A 75 -19.58 -20.47 -3.76
CA ARG A 75 -20.17 -19.13 -3.86
C ARG A 75 -19.15 -18.14 -4.41
N LEU A 76 -19.65 -17.08 -5.04
CA LEU A 76 -18.86 -15.91 -5.39
C LEU A 76 -18.44 -15.23 -4.08
N GLU A 77 -17.16 -14.95 -3.95
CA GLU A 77 -16.62 -14.24 -2.79
C GLU A 77 -16.17 -12.83 -3.20
N TYR A 78 -16.59 -11.85 -2.42
CA TYR A 78 -16.15 -10.48 -2.51
C TYR A 78 -15.54 -10.04 -1.17
N LEU A 79 -14.39 -9.39 -1.24
CA LEU A 79 -13.56 -9.03 -0.10
C LEU A 79 -13.53 -7.51 0.07
N LEU A 80 -13.61 -7.07 1.32
CA LEU A 80 -13.23 -5.73 1.73
C LEU A 80 -12.20 -5.78 2.87
N PRO A 81 -10.96 -5.33 2.64
CA PRO A 81 -9.99 -5.22 3.72
C PRO A 81 -10.45 -4.29 4.83
N PHE A 82 -10.23 -4.68 6.09
CA PHE A 82 -10.41 -3.72 7.18
C PHE A 82 -9.43 -2.57 6.99
N ASP A 83 -9.96 -1.37 6.84
CA ASP A 83 -9.17 -0.16 6.79
C ASP A 83 -9.48 0.75 7.98
N THR A 84 -8.70 1.83 8.09
CA THR A 84 -8.88 2.81 9.18
C THR A 84 -10.14 3.65 9.01
N VAL A 85 -10.80 3.64 7.86
CA VAL A 85 -12.03 4.41 7.63
C VAL A 85 -13.22 3.62 8.16
N LEU A 86 -13.37 2.36 7.75
CA LEU A 86 -14.45 1.48 8.18
C LEU A 86 -14.44 1.28 9.71
N THR A 87 -13.25 1.11 10.30
CA THR A 87 -13.13 0.87 11.76
C THR A 87 -12.86 2.14 12.57
N SER A 88 -12.99 3.33 11.97
CA SER A 88 -12.66 4.62 12.62
C SER A 88 -13.53 4.91 13.84
N GLU A 89 -14.79 4.52 13.79
CA GLU A 89 -15.82 4.85 14.78
C GLU A 89 -16.43 3.57 15.34
N ALA A 90 -16.58 3.52 16.66
CA ALA A 90 -17.25 2.39 17.31
C ALA A 90 -18.77 2.49 17.12
N GLY A 91 -19.42 1.34 16.99
CA GLY A 91 -20.87 1.21 16.81
C GLY A 91 -21.26 0.31 15.64
N ASP A 92 -22.56 0.29 15.37
CA ASP A 92 -23.14 -0.48 14.27
C ASP A 92 -23.04 0.31 12.97
N ILE A 93 -22.44 -0.30 11.96
CA ILE A 93 -22.41 0.21 10.60
C ILE A 93 -23.47 -0.57 9.81
N GLU A 94 -24.54 0.13 9.46
CA GLU A 94 -25.51 -0.35 8.48
C GLU A 94 -24.97 -0.12 7.07
N PHE A 95 -25.13 -1.11 6.21
CA PHE A 95 -24.67 -1.06 4.83
C PHE A 95 -25.65 -1.72 3.85
N GLN A 96 -25.49 -1.38 2.58
CA GLN A 96 -26.13 -2.04 1.45
C GLN A 96 -25.10 -2.41 0.39
N LEU A 97 -25.42 -3.44 -0.40
CA LEU A 97 -24.64 -3.87 -1.54
C LEU A 97 -25.40 -3.60 -2.83
N THR A 98 -24.71 -3.06 -3.82
CA THR A 98 -25.23 -2.83 -5.17
C THR A 98 -24.38 -3.61 -6.17
N PHE A 99 -24.99 -4.63 -6.79
CA PHE A 99 -24.42 -5.43 -7.87
C PHE A 99 -24.77 -4.76 -9.20
N ILE A 100 -23.75 -4.47 -10.02
CA ILE A 100 -23.87 -3.71 -11.27
C ILE A 100 -23.24 -4.51 -12.40
N HIS A 101 -23.97 -4.66 -13.51
CA HIS A 101 -23.45 -5.18 -14.76
C HIS A 101 -23.99 -4.36 -15.92
N VAL A 102 -23.13 -4.09 -16.89
CA VAL A 102 -23.47 -3.32 -18.09
C VAL A 102 -22.99 -4.12 -19.29
N GLU A 103 -23.92 -4.45 -20.18
CA GLU A 103 -23.67 -5.17 -21.43
C GLU A 103 -24.16 -4.32 -22.61
N MET A 104 -23.55 -4.51 -23.78
CA MET A 104 -23.99 -3.91 -25.03
C MET A 104 -24.56 -5.02 -25.90
N ASP A 105 -25.79 -4.84 -26.37
CA ASP A 105 -26.43 -5.80 -27.25
C ASP A 105 -25.94 -5.67 -28.70
N SER A 106 -26.42 -6.58 -29.56
CA SER A 106 -26.09 -6.61 -30.99
C SER A 106 -26.56 -5.39 -31.78
N GLU A 107 -27.44 -4.56 -31.22
CA GLU A 107 -27.96 -3.33 -31.83
C GLU A 107 -27.22 -2.08 -31.30
N GLY A 108 -26.22 -2.28 -30.43
CA GLY A 108 -25.47 -1.20 -29.80
C GLY A 108 -26.20 -0.52 -28.65
N GLN A 109 -27.35 -1.06 -28.20
CA GLN A 109 -28.06 -0.57 -27.03
C GLN A 109 -27.39 -1.13 -25.77
N THR A 110 -27.25 -0.25 -24.77
CA THR A 110 -26.65 -0.61 -23.48
C THR A 110 -27.74 -1.16 -22.55
N ILE A 111 -27.60 -2.41 -22.13
CA ILE A 111 -28.46 -3.03 -21.12
C ILE A 111 -27.75 -2.92 -19.77
N GLN A 112 -28.42 -2.27 -18.81
CA GLN A 112 -27.91 -2.09 -17.45
C GLN A 112 -28.70 -2.98 -16.50
N ARG A 113 -27.99 -3.80 -15.73
CA ARG A 113 -28.58 -4.68 -14.70
C ARG A 113 -28.06 -4.27 -13.33
N VAL A 114 -29.00 -3.97 -12.43
CA VAL A 114 -28.70 -3.55 -11.06
C VAL A 114 -29.49 -4.41 -10.07
N ARG A 115 -28.81 -4.99 -9.08
CA ARG A 115 -29.41 -5.69 -7.95
C ARG A 115 -28.92 -5.04 -6.65
N LYS A 116 -29.83 -4.78 -5.72
CA LYS A 116 -29.51 -4.28 -4.38
C LYS A 116 -29.81 -5.34 -3.33
N ALA A 117 -28.97 -5.44 -2.31
CA ALA A 117 -29.17 -6.29 -1.14
C ALA A 117 -28.85 -5.52 0.14
N GLY A 118 -29.66 -5.72 1.17
CA GLY A 118 -29.51 -5.04 2.46
C GLY A 118 -30.83 -4.92 3.23
N PRO A 119 -30.79 -4.30 4.43
CA PRO A 119 -29.58 -3.84 5.11
C PRO A 119 -28.76 -5.00 5.68
N GLY A 120 -27.43 -4.87 5.67
CA GLY A 120 -26.51 -5.66 6.49
C GLY A 120 -25.96 -4.80 7.63
N VAL A 121 -25.50 -5.43 8.71
CA VAL A 121 -24.95 -4.74 9.88
C VAL A 121 -23.61 -5.36 10.28
N VAL A 122 -22.59 -4.52 10.44
CA VAL A 122 -21.30 -4.89 11.04
C VAL A 122 -21.08 -4.11 12.33
N HIS A 123 -20.61 -4.81 13.37
CA HIS A 123 -20.42 -4.24 14.71
C HIS A 123 -18.95 -3.91 14.98
N ILE A 124 -18.64 -2.63 15.19
CA ILE A 124 -17.30 -2.15 15.55
C ILE A 124 -17.21 -1.90 17.05
N ILE A 125 -16.30 -2.60 17.71
CA ILE A 125 -16.14 -2.60 19.16
C ILE A 125 -15.18 -1.48 19.56
N PRO A 126 -15.56 -0.59 20.50
CA PRO A 126 -14.67 0.45 20.96
C PRO A 126 -13.43 -0.15 21.61
N ILE A 127 -12.27 0.44 21.30
CA ILE A 127 -11.08 0.23 22.11
C ILE A 127 -11.31 0.91 23.47
N SER A 128 -10.83 0.27 24.53
CA SER A 128 -11.00 0.79 25.88
C SER A 128 -10.33 2.17 26.01
N LYS A 129 -10.98 3.09 26.71
CA LYS A 129 -10.56 4.50 26.85
C LYS A 129 -9.15 4.72 27.40
N TRP A 130 -8.47 3.72 27.95
CA TRP A 130 -7.05 3.83 28.34
C TRP A 130 -6.13 4.11 27.15
N SER A 131 -6.53 3.80 25.91
CA SER A 131 -5.74 4.17 24.72
C SER A 131 -5.92 5.63 24.30
N ASP A 132 -7.04 6.26 24.68
CA ASP A 132 -7.35 7.66 24.36
C ASP A 132 -6.98 8.61 25.51
N LEU A 133 -6.91 8.09 26.74
CA LEU A 133 -6.13 8.70 27.80
C LEU A 133 -4.68 8.53 27.42
N VAL A 134 -4.04 9.57 26.89
CA VAL A 134 -2.59 9.68 26.96
C VAL A 134 -2.33 10.20 28.37
N PRO A 135 -1.85 9.39 29.34
CA PRO A 135 -1.41 9.94 30.62
C PRO A 135 -0.46 11.12 30.37
N ASP A 136 -0.44 12.13 31.24
CA ASP A 136 0.54 13.22 31.13
C ASP A 136 2.00 12.69 31.08
N GLU A 137 2.26 11.53 31.69
CA GLU A 137 3.52 10.80 31.60
C GLU A 137 3.78 10.19 30.20
N ALA A 138 2.73 9.72 29.51
CA ALA A 138 2.81 9.20 28.16
C ALA A 138 2.97 10.31 27.11
N LEU A 139 2.53 11.54 27.38
CA LEU A 139 2.85 12.73 26.57
C LEU A 139 4.37 12.93 26.51
N SER A 140 5.04 12.91 27.66
CA SER A 140 6.51 12.96 27.71
C SER A 140 7.16 11.79 26.97
N THR A 141 6.58 10.59 27.04
CA THR A 141 7.08 9.41 26.32
C THR A 141 6.88 9.53 24.81
N LEU A 142 5.77 10.13 24.35
CA LEU A 142 5.53 10.44 22.93
C LEU A 142 6.52 11.49 22.44
N ASP A 143 6.79 12.53 23.22
CA ASP A 143 7.80 13.53 22.91
C ASP A 143 9.18 12.88 22.78
N GLN A 144 9.54 11.97 23.70
CA GLN A 144 10.79 11.21 23.61
C GLN A 144 10.85 10.34 22.33
N ARG A 145 9.74 9.72 21.91
CA ARG A 145 9.68 8.97 20.66
C ARG A 145 9.81 9.89 19.44
N ILE A 146 9.18 11.06 19.45
CA ILE A 146 9.30 12.06 18.38
C ILE A 146 10.75 12.57 18.30
N ILE A 147 11.35 12.92 19.43
CA ILE A 147 12.75 13.36 19.52
C ILE A 147 13.68 12.25 19.00
N ALA A 148 13.43 10.98 19.34
CA ALA A 148 14.22 9.87 18.82
C ALA A 148 14.09 9.71 17.30
N LEU A 149 12.88 9.90 16.76
CA LEU A 149 12.64 9.88 15.32
C LEU A 149 13.28 11.08 14.60
N GLU A 150 13.23 12.28 15.17
CA GLU A 150 13.91 13.46 14.64
C GLU A 150 15.43 13.31 14.68
N ALA A 151 15.97 12.80 15.79
CA ALA A 151 17.39 12.50 15.92
C ALA A 151 17.84 11.45 14.90
N LEU A 152 17.04 10.41 14.68
CA LEU A 152 17.30 9.40 13.66
C LEU A 152 17.24 9.99 12.25
N ASN A 153 16.24 10.82 11.94
CA ASN A 153 16.15 11.53 10.66
C ASN A 153 17.37 12.43 10.44
N LYS A 154 17.76 13.22 11.44
CA LYS A 154 18.92 14.10 11.35
C LYS A 154 20.21 13.30 11.14
N ALA A 155 20.41 12.22 11.89
CA ALA A 155 21.55 11.33 11.70
C ALA A 155 21.56 10.69 10.30
N MET A 156 20.39 10.37 9.75
CA MET A 156 20.26 9.87 8.37
C MET A 156 20.60 10.96 7.35
N THR A 157 20.13 12.19 7.52
CA THR A 157 20.49 13.33 6.68
C THR A 157 21.98 13.63 6.73
N ASP A 158 22.60 13.64 7.92
CA ASP A 158 24.04 13.88 8.08
C ASP A 158 24.89 12.78 7.42
N ARG A 159 24.47 11.51 7.56
CA ARG A 159 25.09 10.37 6.85
C ARG A 159 24.91 10.50 5.34
N PHE A 160 23.74 10.92 4.86
CA PHE A 160 23.50 11.13 3.44
C PHE A 160 24.39 12.25 2.90
N ASN A 161 24.46 13.39 3.58
CA ASN A 161 25.30 14.52 3.21
C ASN A 161 26.79 14.15 3.21
N THR A 162 27.25 13.39 4.20
CA THR A 162 28.64 12.88 4.24
C THR A 162 28.91 11.91 3.10
N SER A 163 27.97 11.03 2.78
CA SER A 163 28.08 10.12 1.64
C SER A 163 28.08 10.87 0.32
N LEU A 164 27.31 11.96 0.19
CA LEU A 164 27.24 12.77 -1.02
C LEU A 164 28.53 13.58 -1.22
N ALA A 165 29.05 14.20 -0.15
CA ALA A 165 30.31 14.94 -0.16
C ALA A 165 31.54 14.07 -0.46
N ASN A 166 31.46 12.76 -0.21
CA ASN A 166 32.52 11.80 -0.53
C ASN A 166 32.27 11.02 -1.82
N LYS A 167 31.19 11.32 -2.55
CA LYS A 167 30.88 10.67 -3.81
C LYS A 167 31.66 11.37 -4.93
N ALA A 168 32.44 10.59 -5.67
CA ALA A 168 33.12 11.11 -6.85
C ALA A 168 32.10 11.53 -7.92
N ASP A 169 32.23 12.76 -8.41
CA ASP A 169 31.43 13.29 -9.51
C ASP A 169 32.26 13.54 -10.77
N ASN A 170 33.58 13.70 -10.63
CA ASN A 170 34.48 13.89 -11.75
C ASN A 170 35.89 13.32 -11.45
N ILE A 171 36.75 13.34 -12.46
CA ILE A 171 38.17 12.98 -12.36
C ILE A 171 39.01 14.12 -12.92
N THR A 172 40.14 14.39 -12.28
CA THR A 172 41.12 15.38 -12.75
C THR A 172 42.42 14.71 -13.12
N TYR A 173 43.11 15.26 -14.12
CA TYR A 173 44.43 14.85 -14.54
C TYR A 173 45.36 16.07 -14.48
N ASP A 174 46.41 15.98 -13.67
CA ASP A 174 47.35 17.08 -13.46
C ASP A 174 48.56 17.02 -14.40
N GLU A 175 49.33 18.11 -14.42
CA GLU A 175 50.56 18.23 -15.22
C GLU A 175 51.67 17.25 -14.77
N GLU A 176 51.55 16.65 -13.58
CA GLU A 176 52.47 15.63 -13.04
C GLU A 176 52.06 14.19 -13.41
N HIS A 177 51.13 14.04 -14.36
CA HIS A 177 50.57 12.78 -14.83
C HIS A 177 49.81 11.98 -13.75
N ARG A 178 49.13 12.64 -12.81
CA ARG A 178 48.32 11.97 -11.79
C ARG A 178 46.83 12.06 -12.10
N ILE A 179 46.12 10.94 -11.97
CA ILE A 179 44.66 10.89 -11.94
C ILE A 179 44.18 10.95 -10.49
N GLN A 180 43.18 11.80 -10.24
CA GLN A 180 42.56 11.97 -8.94
C GLN A 180 41.04 12.09 -9.08
N LEU A 181 40.28 11.40 -8.24
CA LEU A 181 38.83 11.59 -8.17
C LEU A 181 38.51 12.92 -7.48
N THR A 182 37.45 13.60 -7.91
CA THR A 182 36.94 14.80 -7.25
C THR A 182 35.47 14.66 -6.89
N SER A 183 35.05 15.43 -5.89
CA SER A 183 33.65 15.65 -5.50
C SER A 183 33.43 17.15 -5.37
N GLU A 184 32.50 17.72 -6.14
CA GLU A 184 32.23 19.16 -6.23
C GLU A 184 33.51 19.99 -6.48
N GLY A 185 34.44 19.43 -7.26
CA GLY A 185 35.73 20.06 -7.57
C GLY A 185 36.82 19.91 -6.49
N LYS A 186 36.56 19.24 -5.36
CA LYS A 186 37.57 18.93 -4.33
C LYS A 186 38.17 17.55 -4.54
N PRO A 187 39.51 17.37 -4.47
CA PRO A 187 40.15 16.05 -4.53
C PRO A 187 39.68 15.12 -3.41
N ILE A 188 39.28 13.90 -3.76
CA ILE A 188 38.89 12.83 -2.81
C ILE A 188 39.53 11.50 -3.16
N GLY A 189 39.90 10.71 -2.14
CA GLY A 189 40.64 9.45 -2.33
C GLY A 189 42.13 9.66 -2.65
N ASN A 190 42.82 8.61 -3.06
CA ASN A 190 44.27 8.66 -3.34
C ASN A 190 44.57 8.96 -4.80
N ALA A 191 45.57 9.80 -5.06
CA ALA A 191 46.08 10.07 -6.41
C ALA A 191 46.83 8.85 -6.95
N ILE A 192 46.59 8.53 -8.23
CA ILE A 192 47.34 7.49 -8.95
C ILE A 192 48.22 8.17 -9.98
N LYS A 193 49.53 7.98 -9.89
CA LYS A 193 50.48 8.48 -10.90
C LYS A 193 50.54 7.51 -12.07
N ILE A 194 50.29 8.01 -13.28
CA ILE A 194 50.51 7.25 -14.50
C ILE A 194 52.00 7.30 -14.81
N THR A 195 52.67 6.16 -14.70
CA THR A 195 54.02 5.97 -15.23
C THR A 195 53.89 5.30 -16.59
N THR A 196 54.25 6.01 -17.66
CA THR A 196 54.54 5.35 -18.94
C THR A 196 55.84 4.58 -18.75
N GLU A 197 55.75 3.26 -18.56
CA GLU A 197 56.88 2.39 -18.86
C GLU A 197 57.05 2.37 -20.38
N THR A 198 57.94 3.21 -20.91
CA THR A 198 58.56 2.92 -22.19
C THR A 198 59.39 1.66 -22.00
N VAL A 199 58.86 0.52 -22.41
CA VAL A 199 59.67 -0.67 -22.63
C VAL A 199 60.49 -0.40 -23.89
N GLU A 200 61.68 0.16 -23.73
CA GLU A 200 62.69 0.13 -24.78
C GLU A 200 63.14 -1.33 -24.95
N THR A 201 62.73 -1.97 -26.05
CA THR A 201 63.43 -3.16 -26.53
C THR A 201 64.76 -2.71 -27.12
N GLU A 202 65.85 -3.45 -26.85
CA GLU A 202 67.26 -3.16 -27.20
C GLU A 202 67.54 -2.82 -28.69
N ASP A 203 66.55 -2.86 -29.58
CA ASP A 203 66.66 -2.51 -31.00
C ASP A 203 65.97 -1.18 -31.39
N GLY A 204 65.56 -0.35 -30.43
CA GLY A 204 65.17 1.05 -30.67
C GLY A 204 63.86 1.26 -31.45
N SER A 205 62.99 0.26 -31.56
CA SER A 205 61.64 0.43 -32.13
C SER A 205 60.57 0.48 -31.04
N MET A 206 59.67 1.48 -31.11
CA MET A 206 58.51 1.59 -30.23
C MET A 206 57.43 0.60 -30.67
N ARG A 207 57.01 -0.30 -29.78
CA ARG A 207 55.87 -1.18 -30.02
C ARG A 207 54.57 -0.48 -29.59
N VAL A 208 53.72 -0.14 -30.56
CA VAL A 208 52.35 0.28 -30.29
C VAL A 208 51.56 -0.92 -29.76
N VAL A 209 51.07 -0.83 -28.53
CA VAL A 209 50.17 -1.84 -27.96
C VAL A 209 48.75 -1.44 -28.32
N PRO A 210 48.00 -2.23 -29.11
CA PRO A 210 46.61 -1.92 -29.43
C PRO A 210 45.74 -2.17 -28.19
N PHE A 211 44.79 -1.26 -27.98
CA PHE A 211 43.71 -1.38 -27.00
C PHE A 211 42.68 -2.41 -27.46
#